data_AF-A0A9P8BXD6-F1
#
_entry.id   AF-A0A9P8BXD6-F1
#
_cell.length_a   1.000
_cell.length_b   1.000
_cell.length_c   1.000
_cell.angle_alpha   90.00
_cell.angle_beta   90.00
_cell.angle_gamma   90.00
#
_symmetry.space_group_name_H-M   'P 1'
#
loop_
_entity.id
_entity.type
_entity.pdbx_description
1 polymer ?
#
loop_
_entity_poly.entity_id
_entity_poly.type
_entity_poly.pdbx_seq_one_letter_code
_entity_poly.pdbx_strand_id
1 'polypeptide(L)'
;MAMTPQNDQEAQQQLFTDTLLKLQIHAALAKENSHHNKSPLPLLAQSCSLLDNLPSATTTTWTPTQRTLIDALKIDAWMALADGCIQANDLIQAEASLQHLATLQDAAAGPFSWRVQKANKNNHNRRNKTVVSSDSSSNDTTATSSLSPGPTEEHRQAVAGLIQTWCKLCQVYTDMGKSDMANNFHKRMQKMTDLLQDPVLSSTTVAATTP
;
A
#
# COMPACT_ATOMS: atom_id res chain seq x y z
N MET A 1 -34.26 2.25 25.42
CA MET A 1 -33.81 0.85 25.29
C MET A 1 -32.40 0.86 24.75
N ALA A 2 -31.40 0.69 25.61
CA ALA A 2 -30.00 0.62 25.22
C ALA A 2 -29.67 -0.85 24.92
N MET A 3 -29.74 -1.25 23.65
CA MET A 3 -29.22 -2.54 23.21
C MET A 3 -27.68 -2.44 23.10
N THR A 4 -27.04 -2.80 24.21
CA THR A 4 -25.76 -3.51 24.38
C THR A 4 -24.72 -3.46 23.25
N PRO A 5 -23.62 -2.68 23.41
CA PRO A 5 -22.41 -2.77 22.57
C PRO A 5 -21.71 -4.14 22.54
N GLN A 6 -22.08 -5.06 23.45
CA GLN A 6 -21.53 -6.41 23.52
C GLN A 6 -21.99 -7.32 22.36
N ASN A 7 -23.22 -7.13 21.87
CA ASN A 7 -23.78 -7.94 20.79
C ASN A 7 -23.13 -7.61 19.44
N ASP A 8 -22.75 -6.34 19.24
CA ASP A 8 -22.05 -5.88 18.04
C ASP A 8 -20.61 -6.41 17.97
N GLN A 9 -19.95 -6.56 19.13
CA GLN A 9 -18.59 -7.09 19.21
C GLN A 9 -18.55 -8.59 18.88
N GLU A 10 -19.50 -9.38 19.37
CA GLU A 10 -19.64 -10.81 19.02
C GLU A 10 -19.95 -10.98 17.52
N ALA A 11 -20.85 -10.16 16.96
CA ALA A 11 -21.17 -10.19 15.53
C ALA A 11 -19.96 -9.86 14.64
N GLN A 12 -19.14 -8.87 15.02
CA GLN A 12 -17.91 -8.53 14.29
C GLN A 12 -16.85 -9.63 14.40
N GLN A 13 -16.71 -10.25 15.57
CA GLN A 13 -15.79 -11.38 15.76
C GLN A 13 -16.22 -12.59 14.94
N GLN A 14 -17.53 -12.85 14.84
CA GLN A 14 -18.07 -13.90 13.98
C GLN A 14 -17.80 -13.58 12.51
N LEU A 15 -18.08 -12.36 12.05
CA LEU A 15 -17.82 -11.93 10.67
C LEU A 15 -16.33 -12.10 10.30
N PHE A 16 -15.43 -11.73 11.20
CA PHE A 16 -13.99 -11.93 11.02
C PHE A 16 -13.64 -13.40 10.81
N THR A 17 -14.12 -14.24 11.72
CA THR A 17 -13.81 -15.67 11.73
C THR A 17 -14.39 -16.35 10.49
N ASP A 18 -15.63 -16.04 10.12
CA ASP A 18 -16.28 -16.52 8.90
C ASP A 18 -15.53 -16.08 7.64
N THR A 19 -15.00 -14.85 7.64
CA THR A 19 -14.20 -14.35 6.52
C THR A 19 -12.90 -15.14 6.37
N LEU A 20 -12.17 -15.35 7.47
CA LEU A 20 -10.93 -16.14 7.45
C LEU A 20 -11.21 -17.58 6.99
N LEU A 21 -12.29 -18.20 7.47
CA LEU A 21 -12.68 -19.55 7.05
C LEU A 21 -13.01 -19.61 5.55
N LYS A 22 -13.79 -18.64 5.04
CA LYS A 22 -14.11 -18.57 3.61
C LYS A 22 -12.87 -18.40 2.74
N LEU A 23 -11.91 -17.56 3.16
CA LEU A 23 -10.65 -17.38 2.44
C LEU A 23 -9.83 -18.68 2.41
N GLN A 24 -9.77 -19.43 3.51
CA GLN A 24 -9.10 -20.73 3.55
C GLN A 24 -9.77 -21.74 2.60
N ILE A 25 -11.10 -21.78 2.57
CA ILE A 25 -11.86 -22.64 1.65
C ILE A 25 -11.57 -22.25 0.19
N HIS A 26 -11.63 -20.96 -0.14
CA HIS A 26 -11.33 -20.48 -1.50
C HIS A 26 -9.89 -20.83 -1.90
N ALA A 27 -8.91 -20.68 -1.02
CA ALA A 27 -7.52 -21.03 -1.29
C ALA A 27 -7.35 -22.55 -1.54
N ALA A 28 -8.00 -23.39 -0.73
CA ALA A 28 -7.98 -24.84 -0.93
C ALA A 28 -8.61 -25.24 -2.27
N LEU A 29 -9.76 -24.67 -2.60
CA LEU A 29 -10.45 -24.92 -3.87
C LEU A 29 -9.68 -24.38 -5.07
N ALA A 30 -9.01 -23.23 -4.94
CA ALA A 30 -8.17 -22.67 -6.01
C ALA A 30 -6.96 -23.57 -6.30
N LYS A 31 -6.35 -24.14 -5.26
CA LYS A 31 -5.27 -25.12 -5.38
C LYS A 31 -5.74 -26.41 -6.05
N GLU A 32 -6.88 -26.94 -5.61
CA GLU A 32 -7.50 -28.12 -6.22
C GLU A 32 -7.85 -27.87 -7.71
N ASN A 33 -8.44 -26.71 -8.04
CA ASN A 33 -8.71 -26.33 -9.42
C ASN A 33 -7.44 -26.33 -10.27
N SER A 34 -6.34 -25.78 -9.74
CA SER A 34 -5.05 -25.75 -10.42
C SER A 34 -4.52 -27.18 -10.67
N HIS A 35 -4.67 -28.10 -9.71
CA HIS A 35 -4.32 -29.52 -9.89
C HIS A 35 -5.16 -30.21 -10.97
N HIS A 36 -6.39 -29.76 -11.19
CA HIS A 36 -7.30 -30.29 -12.20
C HIS A 36 -7.33 -29.48 -13.51
N ASN A 37 -6.31 -28.64 -13.77
CA ASN A 37 -6.23 -27.77 -14.95
C ASN A 37 -7.44 -26.84 -15.13
N LYS A 38 -8.12 -26.49 -14.04
CA LYS A 38 -9.18 -25.48 -14.00
C LYS A 38 -8.58 -24.14 -13.55
N SER A 39 -9.14 -23.06 -14.07
CA SER A 39 -8.68 -21.71 -13.70
C SER A 39 -8.98 -21.41 -12.22
N PRO A 40 -7.97 -20.98 -11.42
CA PRO A 40 -8.19 -20.53 -10.06
C PRO A 40 -8.74 -19.09 -9.98
N LEU A 41 -8.71 -18.33 -11.08
CA LEU A 41 -9.01 -16.89 -11.11
C LEU A 41 -10.38 -16.51 -10.53
N PRO A 42 -11.48 -17.24 -10.80
CA PRO A 42 -12.78 -16.87 -10.25
C PRO A 42 -12.80 -16.89 -8.71
N LEU A 43 -12.13 -17.86 -8.09
CA LEU A 43 -12.04 -17.99 -6.63
C LEU A 43 -11.12 -16.92 -6.02
N LEU A 44 -10.03 -16.59 -6.70
CA LEU A 44 -9.15 -15.50 -6.30
C LEU A 44 -9.87 -14.14 -6.36
N ALA A 45 -10.64 -13.88 -7.42
CA ALA A 45 -11.44 -12.67 -7.58
C ALA A 45 -12.54 -12.58 -6.50
N GLN A 46 -13.22 -13.69 -6.18
CA GLN A 46 -14.18 -13.75 -5.08
C GLN A 46 -13.53 -13.46 -3.73
N SER A 47 -12.30 -13.91 -3.50
CA SER A 47 -11.55 -13.65 -2.28
C SER A 47 -11.19 -12.17 -2.13
N CYS A 48 -10.77 -11.52 -3.22
CA CYS A 48 -10.53 -10.08 -3.25
C CYS A 48 -11.80 -9.28 -2.93
N SER A 49 -12.91 -9.63 -3.60
CA SER A 49 -14.21 -9.00 -3.38
C SER A 49 -14.71 -9.18 -1.94
N LEU A 50 -14.53 -10.37 -1.36
CA LEU A 50 -14.91 -10.65 0.03
C LEU A 50 -14.16 -9.71 0.99
N LEU A 51 -12.86 -9.52 0.78
CA LEU A 51 -12.03 -8.67 1.62
C LEU A 51 -12.34 -7.18 1.44
N ASP A 52 -12.60 -6.73 0.21
CA ASP A 52 -12.90 -5.33 -0.08
C ASP A 52 -14.26 -4.88 0.44
N ASN A 53 -15.22 -5.81 0.50
CA ASN A 53 -16.55 -5.53 1.04
C ASN A 53 -16.63 -5.63 2.57
N LEU A 54 -15.51 -5.88 3.27
CA LEU A 54 -15.51 -5.81 4.73
C LEU A 54 -15.79 -4.38 5.21
N PRO A 55 -16.61 -4.20 6.25
CA PRO A 55 -16.90 -2.88 6.80
C PRO A 55 -15.61 -2.17 7.23
N SER A 56 -15.46 -0.94 6.75
CA SER A 56 -14.27 -0.10 6.92
C SER A 56 -14.06 0.30 8.38
N ALA A 57 -12.81 0.60 8.75
CA ALA A 57 -12.39 0.95 10.11
C ALA A 57 -13.16 2.14 10.74
N THR A 58 -13.87 2.95 9.96
CA THR A 58 -14.73 4.04 10.43
C THR A 58 -16.12 3.58 10.87
N THR A 59 -16.55 2.39 10.49
CA THR A 59 -17.89 1.84 10.76
C THR A 59 -17.89 0.63 11.69
N THR A 60 -16.71 0.11 12.06
CA THR A 60 -16.56 -1.13 12.83
C THR A 60 -15.49 -1.00 13.91
N THR A 61 -15.74 -1.64 15.04
CA THR A 61 -14.84 -1.74 16.20
C THR A 61 -13.78 -2.84 15.99
N TRP A 62 -13.14 -2.86 14.82
CA TRP A 62 -12.03 -3.77 14.56
C TRP A 62 -10.85 -3.46 15.47
N THR A 63 -10.32 -4.48 16.15
CA THR A 63 -9.06 -4.33 16.89
C THR A 63 -7.92 -3.94 15.93
N PRO A 64 -6.88 -3.23 16.40
CA PRO A 64 -5.73 -2.89 15.56
C PRO A 64 -5.11 -4.11 14.86
N THR A 65 -4.97 -5.23 15.59
CA THR A 65 -4.42 -6.48 15.05
C THR A 65 -5.28 -7.07 13.94
N GLN A 66 -6.62 -7.06 14.08
CA GLN A 66 -7.52 -7.52 13.02
C GLN A 66 -7.42 -6.66 11.77
N ARG A 67 -7.29 -5.33 11.93
CA ARG A 67 -7.10 -4.42 10.79
C ARG A 67 -5.81 -4.72 10.05
N THR A 68 -4.69 -4.83 10.77
CA THR A 68 -3.40 -5.20 10.16
C THR A 68 -3.47 -6.54 9.43
N LEU A 69 -4.16 -7.53 9.98
CA LEU A 69 -4.33 -8.81 9.31
C LEU A 69 -5.19 -8.69 8.04
N ILE A 70 -6.31 -7.97 8.09
CA ILE A 70 -7.18 -7.75 6.92
C ILE A 70 -6.42 -7.03 5.81
N ASP A 71 -5.65 -5.99 6.15
CA ASP A 71 -4.87 -5.24 5.17
C ASP A 71 -3.77 -6.11 4.53
N ALA A 72 -3.10 -6.96 5.32
CA ALA A 72 -2.15 -7.93 4.79
C ALA A 72 -2.83 -8.95 3.86
N LEU A 73 -3.97 -9.51 4.27
CA LEU A 73 -4.74 -10.45 3.46
C LEU A 73 -5.24 -9.84 2.15
N LYS A 74 -5.61 -8.55 2.15
CA LYS A 74 -5.96 -7.81 0.92
C LYS A 74 -4.79 -7.75 -0.04
N ILE A 75 -3.62 -7.37 0.45
CA ILE A 75 -2.39 -7.30 -0.35
C ILE A 75 -2.08 -8.67 -0.95
N ASP A 76 -2.10 -9.73 -0.14
CA ASP A 76 -1.80 -11.09 -0.57
C ASP A 76 -2.81 -11.61 -1.60
N ALA A 77 -4.11 -11.39 -1.37
CA ALA A 77 -5.17 -11.83 -2.28
C ALA A 77 -5.08 -11.15 -3.65
N TRP A 78 -4.89 -9.82 -3.65
CA TRP A 78 -4.76 -9.05 -4.90
C TRP A 78 -3.46 -9.37 -5.65
N MET A 79 -2.37 -9.66 -4.93
CA MET A 79 -1.13 -10.14 -5.54
C MET A 79 -1.31 -11.52 -6.18
N ALA A 80 -1.96 -12.46 -5.49
CA ALA A 80 -2.25 -13.80 -6.03
C ALA A 80 -3.16 -13.73 -7.28
N LEU A 81 -4.18 -12.86 -7.26
CA LEU A 81 -5.03 -12.64 -8.43
C LEU A 81 -4.23 -12.06 -9.61
N ALA A 82 -3.42 -11.04 -9.37
CA ALA A 82 -2.58 -10.45 -10.41
C ALA A 82 -1.63 -11.47 -11.05
N ASP A 83 -0.97 -12.29 -10.22
CA ASP A 83 -0.06 -13.34 -10.71
C ASP A 83 -0.80 -14.42 -11.50
N GLY A 84 -1.99 -14.80 -11.05
CA GLY A 84 -2.86 -15.68 -11.80
C GLY A 84 -3.24 -15.11 -13.18
N CYS A 85 -3.63 -13.83 -13.24
CA CYS A 85 -3.99 -13.16 -14.49
C CYS A 85 -2.79 -13.09 -15.46
N ILE A 86 -1.58 -12.80 -14.96
CA ILE A 86 -0.35 -12.82 -15.75
C ILE A 86 -0.10 -14.22 -16.31
N GLN A 87 -0.20 -15.27 -15.49
CA GLN A 87 -0.01 -16.66 -15.93
C GLN A 87 -1.04 -17.09 -16.98
N ALA A 88 -2.28 -16.60 -16.86
CA ALA A 88 -3.34 -16.83 -17.83
C ALA A 88 -3.25 -15.94 -19.08
N ASN A 89 -2.25 -15.04 -19.15
CA ASN A 89 -2.09 -14.03 -20.19
C ASN A 89 -3.30 -13.07 -20.33
N ASP A 90 -4.07 -12.89 -19.25
CA ASP A 90 -5.12 -11.86 -19.19
C ASP A 90 -4.48 -10.54 -18.71
N LEU A 91 -3.82 -9.86 -19.64
CA LEU A 91 -3.06 -8.65 -19.36
C LEU A 91 -3.94 -7.48 -18.89
N ILE A 92 -5.23 -7.46 -19.29
CA ILE A 92 -6.17 -6.40 -18.89
C ILE A 92 -6.54 -6.58 -17.41
N GLN A 93 -6.90 -7.80 -17.00
CA GLN A 93 -7.18 -8.05 -15.58
C GLN A 93 -5.92 -7.97 -14.72
N ALA A 94 -4.76 -8.38 -15.25
CA ALA A 94 -3.48 -8.21 -14.57
C ALA A 94 -3.17 -6.72 -14.31
N GLU A 95 -3.33 -5.85 -15.32
CA GLU A 95 -3.17 -4.40 -15.18
C GLU A 95 -4.08 -3.85 -14.07
N ALA A 96 -5.39 -4.15 -14.14
CA ALA A 96 -6.37 -3.66 -13.19
C ALA A 96 -6.06 -4.12 -11.75
N SER A 97 -5.71 -5.40 -11.59
CA SER A 97 -5.38 -5.99 -10.29
C SER A 97 -4.12 -5.37 -9.68
N LEU A 98 -3.07 -5.18 -10.48
CA LEU A 98 -1.83 -4.55 -10.03
C LEU A 98 -2.00 -3.05 -9.72
N GLN A 99 -2.85 -2.32 -10.46
CA GLN A 99 -3.17 -0.93 -10.14
C GLN A 99 -3.91 -0.81 -8.81
N HIS A 100 -4.84 -1.73 -8.54
CA HIS A 100 -5.54 -1.79 -7.26
C HIS A 100 -4.57 -2.10 -6.11
N LEU A 101 -3.73 -3.14 -6.28
CA LEU A 101 -2.68 -3.51 -5.33
C LEU A 101 -1.72 -2.35 -5.03
N ALA A 102 -1.26 -1.64 -6.07
CA ALA A 102 -0.39 -0.48 -5.90
C ALA A 102 -1.07 0.65 -5.12
N THR A 103 -2.39 0.80 -5.23
CA THR A 103 -3.14 1.80 -4.48
C THR A 103 -3.24 1.42 -3.00
N LEU A 104 -3.49 0.13 -2.70
CA LEU A 104 -3.49 -0.39 -1.33
C LEU A 104 -2.12 -0.23 -0.66
N GLN A 105 -1.05 -0.63 -1.35
CA GLN A 105 0.32 -0.53 -0.84
C GLN A 105 0.80 0.92 -0.70
N ASP A 106 0.42 1.82 -1.62
CA ASP A 106 0.75 3.25 -1.53
C ASP A 106 0.01 3.92 -0.36
N ALA A 107 -1.21 3.49 -0.03
CA ALA A 107 -1.91 3.94 1.17
C ALA A 107 -1.23 3.42 2.45
N ALA A 108 -0.80 2.16 2.46
CA ALA A 108 -0.08 1.55 3.57
C ALA A 108 1.31 2.17 3.82
N ALA A 109 1.97 2.69 2.77
CA ALA A 109 3.25 3.40 2.88
C ALA A 109 3.15 4.76 3.61
N GLY A 110 1.92 5.25 3.87
CA GLY A 110 1.67 6.43 4.70
C GLY A 110 2.46 7.67 4.26
N PRO A 111 3.30 8.28 5.11
CA PRO A 111 4.06 9.48 4.78
C PRO A 111 5.13 9.25 3.70
N PHE A 112 5.55 8.00 3.49
CA PHE A 112 6.47 7.61 2.42
C PHE A 112 5.73 7.24 1.13
N SER A 113 4.40 7.35 1.10
CA SER A 113 3.61 7.26 -0.13
C SER A 113 4.16 8.20 -1.20
N TRP A 114 4.21 7.70 -2.43
CA TRP A 114 4.57 8.49 -3.60
C TRP A 114 3.65 9.70 -3.77
N ARG A 115 2.35 9.56 -3.44
CA ARG A 115 1.37 10.65 -3.52
C ARG A 115 1.71 11.76 -2.53
N VAL A 116 2.09 11.41 -1.30
CA VAL A 116 2.48 12.36 -0.26
C VAL A 116 3.77 13.08 -0.64
N GLN A 117 4.76 12.36 -1.17
CA GLN A 117 6.01 12.95 -1.63
C GLN A 117 5.82 13.92 -2.80
N LYS A 118 4.94 13.59 -3.77
CA LYS A 118 4.61 14.49 -4.88
C LYS A 118 3.98 15.79 -4.40
N ALA A 119 3.09 15.73 -3.41
CA ALA A 119 2.47 16.91 -2.81
C ALA A 119 3.51 17.80 -2.09
N ASN A 120 4.44 17.19 -1.34
CA ASN A 120 5.44 17.93 -0.58
C ASN A 120 6.47 18.63 -1.50
N LYS A 121 6.88 17.96 -2.59
CA LYS A 121 7.81 18.53 -3.59
C LYS A 121 7.21 19.71 -4.36
N ASN A 122 5.90 19.69 -4.63
CA ASN A 122 5.19 20.82 -5.23
C ASN A 122 5.11 22.03 -4.28
N ASN A 123 5.01 21.82 -2.96
CA ASN A 123 5.01 22.90 -1.98
C ASN A 123 6.40 23.55 -1.82
N HIS A 124 7.48 22.77 -1.87
CA HIS A 124 8.84 23.33 -1.84
C HIS A 124 9.15 24.15 -3.10
N ASN A 125 8.71 23.71 -4.28
CA ASN A 125 8.85 24.50 -5.51
C ASN A 125 8.00 25.78 -5.51
N ARG A 126 6.88 25.83 -4.78
CA ARG A 126 6.05 27.04 -4.65
C ARG A 126 6.68 28.09 -3.74
N ARG A 127 7.30 27.67 -2.63
CA ARG A 127 8.06 28.55 -1.73
C ARG A 127 9.28 29.19 -2.42
N ASN A 128 9.95 28.46 -3.32
CA ASN A 128 11.07 29.02 -4.09
C ASN A 128 10.64 29.94 -5.25
N LYS A 129 9.34 30.03 -5.56
CA LYS A 129 8.83 30.92 -6.64
C LYS A 129 8.20 32.21 -6.14
N THR A 130 8.20 32.47 -4.83
CA THR A 130 7.62 33.68 -4.22
C THR A 130 8.55 34.31 -3.18
N VAL A 131 9.77 34.69 -3.57
CA VAL A 131 10.55 35.69 -2.81
C VAL A 131 11.39 36.54 -3.78
N VAL A 132 10.74 37.43 -4.50
CA VAL A 132 11.33 38.73 -4.90
C VAL A 132 10.28 39.78 -4.61
N SER A 133 10.23 40.21 -3.35
CA SER A 133 9.88 41.56 -2.91
C SER A 133 10.12 41.62 -1.41
N SER A 134 11.14 42.39 -1.06
CA SER A 134 11.43 42.84 0.29
C SER A 134 10.21 43.54 0.86
N ASP A 135 9.82 43.20 2.08
CA ASP A 135 9.54 44.18 3.13
C ASP A 135 9.46 43.51 4.49
N SER A 136 10.12 44.16 5.45
CA SER A 136 10.33 43.76 6.84
C SER A 136 9.04 43.49 7.61
N SER A 137 9.00 42.37 8.34
CA SER A 137 8.37 42.29 9.66
C SER A 137 8.78 40.98 10.34
N SER A 138 9.58 41.12 11.39
CA SER A 138 9.98 40.04 12.28
C SER A 138 8.77 39.49 13.01
N ASN A 139 8.44 38.22 12.78
CA ASN A 139 7.84 37.38 13.81
C ASN A 139 8.67 36.11 13.89
N ASP A 140 9.48 36.07 14.95
CA ASP A 140 10.26 34.94 15.41
C ASP A 140 9.27 33.82 15.78
N THR A 141 8.87 33.04 14.79
CA THR A 141 8.23 31.75 15.03
C THR A 141 9.35 30.74 14.86
N THR A 142 9.92 30.31 15.99
CA THR A 142 10.74 29.11 16.10
C THR A 142 10.10 28.02 15.24
N ALA A 143 10.64 27.83 14.04
CA ALA A 143 10.35 26.67 13.23
C ALA A 143 10.95 25.51 14.02
N THR A 144 10.12 24.85 14.80
CA THR A 144 10.39 23.50 15.29
C THR A 144 10.61 22.69 14.01
N SER A 145 11.87 22.55 13.62
CA SER A 145 12.30 21.55 12.64
C SER A 145 11.82 20.22 13.19
N SER A 146 10.63 19.78 12.76
CA SER A 146 10.16 18.44 13.08
C SER A 146 11.18 17.52 12.43
N LEU A 147 12.09 16.96 13.24
CA LEU A 147 12.90 15.83 12.83
C LEU A 147 11.89 14.76 12.41
N SER A 148 11.69 14.61 11.09
CA SER A 148 10.92 13.51 10.57
C SER A 148 11.72 12.27 10.91
N PRO A 149 11.20 11.34 11.73
CA PRO A 149 11.91 10.10 12.02
C PRO A 149 12.21 9.42 10.69
N GLY A 150 13.44 8.91 10.54
CA GLY A 150 13.85 8.16 9.36
C GLY A 150 12.90 6.99 9.06
N PRO A 151 12.91 6.46 7.84
CA PRO A 151 12.02 5.36 7.48
C PRO A 151 12.23 4.18 8.43
N THR A 152 11.14 3.74 9.09
CA THR A 152 11.16 2.51 9.89
C THR A 152 11.27 1.29 8.98
N GLU A 153 11.59 0.13 9.55
CA GLU A 153 11.69 -1.12 8.79
C GLU A 153 10.37 -1.48 8.08
N GLU A 154 9.24 -1.26 8.74
CA GLU A 154 7.90 -1.46 8.17
C GLU A 154 7.67 -0.58 6.93
N HIS A 155 8.15 0.68 6.96
CA HIS A 155 8.07 1.57 5.79
C HIS A 155 8.95 1.06 4.64
N ARG A 156 10.17 0.60 4.94
CA ARG A 156 11.05 0.01 3.91
C ARG A 156 10.41 -1.21 3.26
N GLN A 157 9.81 -2.09 4.06
CA GLN A 157 9.15 -3.29 3.56
C GLN A 157 7.90 -2.96 2.73
N ALA A 158 7.08 -2.00 3.17
CA ALA A 158 5.92 -1.53 2.40
C ALA A 158 6.33 -0.91 1.05
N VAL A 159 7.40 -0.11 1.03
CA VAL A 159 7.92 0.48 -0.21
C VAL A 159 8.54 -0.59 -1.11
N ALA A 160 9.24 -1.58 -0.57
CA ALA A 160 9.77 -2.69 -1.35
C ALA A 160 8.63 -3.49 -2.04
N GLY A 161 7.54 -3.76 -1.33
CA GLY A 161 6.36 -4.40 -1.90
C GLY A 161 5.72 -3.56 -3.02
N LEU A 162 5.63 -2.23 -2.83
CA LEU A 162 5.11 -1.30 -3.84
C LEU A 162 6.00 -1.26 -5.10
N ILE A 163 7.32 -1.24 -4.92
CA ILE A 163 8.28 -1.29 -6.04
C ILE A 163 8.12 -2.59 -6.81
N GLN A 164 7.98 -3.73 -6.12
CA GLN A 164 7.76 -5.03 -6.78
C GLN A 164 6.48 -5.02 -7.62
N THR A 165 5.39 -4.43 -7.11
CA THR A 165 4.14 -4.25 -7.88
C THR A 165 4.35 -3.36 -9.11
N TRP A 166 5.13 -2.27 -9.00
CA TRP A 166 5.48 -1.43 -10.14
C TRP A 166 6.35 -2.14 -11.17
N CYS A 167 7.27 -3.02 -10.76
CA CYS A 167 8.03 -3.87 -11.67
C CYS A 167 7.08 -4.76 -12.50
N LYS A 168 6.10 -5.39 -11.86
CA LYS A 168 5.09 -6.22 -12.56
C LYS A 168 4.24 -5.37 -13.51
N LEU A 169 3.83 -4.17 -13.12
CA LEU A 169 3.12 -3.23 -14.00
C LEU A 169 3.97 -2.84 -15.22
N CYS A 170 5.26 -2.56 -15.05
CA CYS A 170 6.16 -2.30 -16.17
C CYS A 170 6.17 -3.45 -17.17
N GLN A 171 6.24 -4.69 -16.68
CA GLN A 171 6.25 -5.87 -17.54
C GLN A 171 4.92 -5.99 -18.29
N VAL A 172 3.78 -5.95 -17.59
CA VAL A 172 2.44 -6.01 -18.20
C VAL A 172 2.26 -4.89 -19.23
N TYR A 173 2.68 -3.67 -18.93
CA TYR A 173 2.61 -2.56 -19.89
C TYR A 173 3.47 -2.78 -21.12
N THR A 174 4.65 -3.36 -20.96
CA THR A 174 5.53 -3.71 -22.09
C THR A 174 4.87 -4.76 -22.96
N ASP A 175 4.29 -5.81 -22.35
CA ASP A 175 3.60 -6.90 -23.05
C ASP A 175 2.34 -6.42 -23.76
N MET A 176 1.67 -5.38 -23.25
CA MET A 176 0.55 -4.69 -23.90
C MET A 176 0.98 -3.69 -24.99
N GLY A 177 2.28 -3.45 -25.20
CA GLY A 177 2.80 -2.44 -26.12
C GLY A 177 2.66 -0.98 -25.64
N LYS A 178 2.34 -0.77 -24.36
CA LYS A 178 2.17 0.54 -23.71
C LYS A 178 3.51 1.05 -23.13
N SER A 179 4.54 1.18 -23.98
CA SER A 179 5.91 1.51 -23.57
C SER A 179 6.04 2.83 -22.77
N ASP A 180 5.22 3.83 -23.07
CA ASP A 180 5.22 5.10 -22.33
C ASP A 180 4.80 4.94 -20.86
N MET A 181 3.85 4.04 -20.59
CA MET A 181 3.41 3.72 -19.24
C MET A 181 4.50 2.93 -18.50
N ALA A 182 5.12 1.95 -19.14
CA ALA A 182 6.25 1.20 -18.56
C ALA A 182 7.43 2.13 -18.21
N ASN A 183 7.75 3.09 -19.08
CA ASN A 183 8.78 4.09 -18.83
C ASN A 183 8.42 5.02 -17.64
N ASN A 184 7.15 5.35 -17.47
CA ASN A 184 6.68 6.15 -16.33
C ASN A 184 6.94 5.44 -15.00
N PHE A 185 6.58 4.15 -14.92
CA PHE A 185 6.80 3.34 -13.72
C PHE A 185 8.28 3.10 -13.44
N HIS A 186 9.14 2.91 -14.45
CA HIS A 186 10.60 2.89 -14.27
C HIS A 186 11.13 4.16 -13.59
N LYS A 187 10.73 5.33 -14.08
CA LYS A 187 11.12 6.62 -13.47
C LYS A 187 10.58 6.77 -12.05
N ARG A 188 9.42 6.20 -11.75
CA ARG A 188 8.80 6.21 -10.42
C ARG A 188 9.57 5.34 -9.43
N MET A 189 9.94 4.11 -9.84
CA MET A 189 10.75 3.19 -9.05
C MET A 189 12.10 3.79 -8.71
N GLN A 190 12.82 4.32 -9.71
CA GLN A 190 14.13 4.94 -9.49
C GLN A 190 14.08 6.03 -8.42
N LYS A 191 13.13 6.96 -8.53
CA LYS A 191 12.96 8.04 -7.54
C LYS A 191 12.62 7.53 -6.14
N MET A 192 11.85 6.46 -6.03
CA MET A 192 11.49 5.86 -4.75
C MET A 192 12.70 5.18 -4.11
N THR A 193 13.50 4.46 -4.89
CA THR A 193 14.74 3.83 -4.46
C THR A 193 15.78 4.86 -4.02
N ASP A 194 15.94 5.95 -4.77
CA ASP A 194 16.86 7.04 -4.43
C ASP A 194 16.50 7.66 -3.06
N LEU A 195 15.20 7.82 -2.78
CA LEU A 195 14.70 8.34 -1.49
C LEU A 195 14.91 7.39 -0.32
N LEU A 196 14.90 6.07 -0.56
CA LEU A 196 15.22 5.06 0.45
C LEU A 196 16.72 5.00 0.75
N GLN A 197 17.57 5.34 -0.23
CA GLN A 197 19.03 5.31 -0.10
C GLN A 197 19.62 6.63 0.43
N ASP A 198 18.81 7.68 0.58
CA ASP A 198 19.28 9.01 0.99
C ASP A 198 19.86 8.98 2.44
N PRO A 199 21.18 9.18 2.62
CA PRO A 199 21.85 8.99 3.92
C PRO A 199 21.45 10.01 4.98
N VAL A 200 20.78 11.11 4.60
CA VAL A 200 20.25 12.14 5.52
C VAL A 200 19.14 11.58 6.41
N LEU A 201 18.42 10.54 5.97
CA LEU A 201 17.40 9.86 6.78
C LEU A 201 17.92 8.64 7.56
N SER A 202 19.14 8.18 7.24
CA SER A 202 19.76 6.98 7.82
C SER A 202 20.76 7.28 8.95
N SER A 203 20.98 8.55 9.28
CA SER A 203 22.01 8.97 10.23
C SER A 203 21.40 9.50 11.54
N THR A 204 20.72 8.64 12.31
CA THR A 204 20.63 8.85 13.76
C THR A 204 21.80 8.11 14.39
N THR A 205 23.00 8.69 14.29
CA THR A 205 24.16 8.22 15.04
C THR A 205 23.87 8.44 16.52
N VAL A 206 23.89 7.34 17.26
CA VAL A 206 23.85 7.27 18.72
C VAL A 206 24.89 8.21 19.30
N ALA A 207 24.46 9.36 19.84
CA ALA A 207 25.28 10.12 20.77
C ALA A 207 25.18 9.41 22.13
N ALA A 208 26.12 8.50 22.36
CA ALA A 208 26.33 7.86 23.65
C ALA A 208 26.62 8.93 24.71
N THR A 209 25.67 9.13 25.63
CA THR A 209 25.93 9.84 26.88
C THR A 209 26.79 8.93 27.75
N THR A 210 28.05 9.31 27.95
CA THR A 210 28.94 8.64 28.92
C THR A 210 29.01 9.54 30.16
N PRO A 211 28.79 9.03 31.38
CA PRO A 211 28.97 9.79 32.62
C PRO A 211 30.44 10.09 32.92
#